data_AF-A0A5A7VV57-F1
#
_entry.id   AF-A0A5A7VV57-F1
#
_cell.length_a   1.000
_cell.length_b   1.000
_cell.length_c   1.000
_cell.angle_alpha   90.00
_cell.angle_beta   90.00
_cell.angle_gamma   90.00
#
_symmetry.space_group_name_H-M   'P 1'
#
loop_
_entity.id
_entity.type
_entity.pdbx_description
1 polymer ?
#
loop_
_entity_poly.entity_id
_entity_poly.type
_entity_poly.pdbx_seq_one_letter_code
_entity_poly.pdbx_strand_id
1 'polypeptide(L)'
;MKSSYLASLLLAAVFGAGGSILLTHAGPAQAETSSVSGDTVTVFVDATFGFRKKHMATELTRSHADYAARGYRYVDMAPYSENGDLVGFFVTYTKQ
;
A
#
# COMPACT_ATOMS: atom_id res chain seq x y z
N MET A 1 55.22 14.47 16.64
CA MET A 1 54.35 13.32 16.35
C MET A 1 53.11 13.50 17.23
N LYS A 2 51.99 13.91 16.62
CA LYS A 2 50.78 14.37 17.33
C LYS A 2 49.74 13.25 17.35
N SER A 3 49.15 13.10 18.53
CA SER A 3 48.03 12.23 18.91
C SER A 3 46.84 12.28 17.95
N SER A 4 46.27 11.11 17.63
CA SER A 4 44.83 10.80 17.80
C SER A 4 44.42 9.58 16.94
N TYR A 5 44.56 8.38 17.51
CA TYR A 5 43.91 7.16 17.01
C TYR A 5 42.70 6.78 17.89
N LEU A 6 41.92 7.76 18.33
CA LEU A 6 40.72 7.57 19.16
C LEU A 6 39.44 8.00 18.44
N ALA A 7 39.26 7.60 17.18
CA ALA A 7 38.04 7.89 16.42
C ALA A 7 37.34 6.64 15.86
N SER A 8 37.84 5.43 16.12
CA SER A 8 37.32 4.20 15.49
C SER A 8 36.61 3.24 16.45
N LEU A 9 36.41 3.62 17.72
CA LEU A 9 35.84 2.75 18.75
C LEU A 9 34.39 3.13 19.13
N LEU A 10 33.61 3.63 18.16
CA LEU A 10 32.18 3.91 18.29
C LEU A 10 31.37 3.32 17.12
N LEU A 11 31.72 2.12 16.66
CA LEU A 11 30.92 1.39 15.65
C LEU A 11 30.54 -0.03 16.07
N ALA A 12 30.68 -0.38 17.36
CA ALA A 12 30.41 -1.73 17.87
C ALA A 12 29.32 -1.79 18.95
N ALA A 13 28.40 -0.82 19.00
CA ALA A 13 27.30 -0.78 19.98
C ALA A 13 25.90 -0.61 19.34
N VAL A 14 25.73 -0.97 18.07
CA VAL A 14 24.45 -0.91 17.33
C VAL A 14 24.04 -2.30 16.77
N PHE A 15 24.50 -3.41 17.36
CA PHE A 15 24.10 -4.75 16.90
C PHE A 15 23.62 -5.72 17.99
N GLY A 16 23.29 -5.25 19.19
CA GLY A 16 23.04 -6.16 20.32
C GLY A 16 21.92 -5.76 21.26
N ALA A 17 20.71 -5.49 20.77
CA ALA A 17 19.46 -5.54 21.56
C ALA A 17 18.25 -5.19 20.69
N GLY A 18 17.92 -6.06 19.73
CA GLY A 18 16.77 -5.87 18.85
C GLY A 18 15.82 -7.06 18.93
N GLY A 19 15.05 -7.12 20.03
CA GLY A 19 13.75 -7.78 20.15
C GLY A 19 13.52 -9.08 19.38
N SER A 20 13.65 -10.20 20.07
CA SER A 20 12.77 -11.35 19.82
C SER A 20 11.34 -10.96 20.22
N ILE A 21 10.56 -10.48 19.25
CA ILE A 21 9.10 -10.50 19.29
C ILE A 21 8.62 -11.34 18.12
N LEU A 22 7.74 -12.26 18.49
CA LEU A 22 7.16 -13.35 17.75
C LEU A 22 6.50 -12.91 16.43
N LEU A 23 6.84 -13.68 15.40
CA LEU A 23 6.06 -14.06 14.22
C LEU A 23 4.57 -13.69 14.25
N THR A 24 4.19 -12.65 13.51
CA THR A 24 2.93 -12.62 12.75
C THR A 24 3.28 -12.33 11.30
N HIS A 25 3.08 -13.35 10.47
CA HIS A 25 3.27 -13.39 9.02
C HIS A 25 2.28 -12.46 8.33
N ALA A 26 2.63 -11.18 8.22
CA ALA A 26 2.11 -10.32 7.17
C ALA A 26 3.15 -10.36 6.04
N GLY A 27 3.01 -11.30 5.10
CA GLY A 27 3.76 -11.22 3.85
C GLY A 27 3.47 -9.87 3.17
N PRO A 28 4.42 -9.30 2.41
CA PRO A 28 4.11 -8.11 1.62
C PRO A 28 2.85 -8.43 0.81
N ALA A 29 1.83 -7.59 0.94
CA ALA A 29 0.66 -7.65 0.07
C ALA A 29 1.16 -7.32 -1.34
N GLN A 30 1.63 -8.34 -2.05
CA GLN A 30 2.00 -8.23 -3.44
C GLN A 30 0.68 -8.01 -4.18
N ALA A 31 0.39 -6.77 -4.55
CA ALA A 31 -0.64 -6.52 -5.55
C ALA A 31 -0.22 -7.29 -6.80
N GLU A 32 -0.90 -8.40 -7.09
CA GLU A 32 -0.66 -9.17 -8.30
C GLU A 32 -0.93 -8.23 -9.49
N THR A 33 0.14 -7.72 -10.08
CA THR A 33 0.06 -6.97 -11.33
C THR A 33 -0.15 -8.02 -12.41
N SER A 34 -1.40 -8.45 -12.55
CA SER A 34 -1.83 -9.24 -13.69
C SER A 34 -1.45 -8.46 -14.94
N SER A 35 -0.76 -9.12 -15.88
CA SER A 35 -0.42 -8.53 -17.18
C SER A 35 -1.68 -7.90 -17.76
N VAL A 36 -1.72 -6.57 -17.80
CA VAL A 36 -2.88 -5.81 -18.24
C VAL A 36 -3.10 -6.15 -19.71
N SER A 37 -3.96 -7.12 -19.98
CA SER A 37 -4.69 -7.16 -21.25
C SER A 37 -5.38 -5.81 -21.33
N GLY A 38 -5.26 -5.08 -22.44
CA GLY A 38 -5.63 -3.65 -22.56
C GLY A 38 -7.08 -3.30 -22.17
N ASP A 39 -7.88 -4.30 -21.83
CA ASP A 39 -9.24 -4.22 -21.33
C ASP A 39 -9.35 -4.18 -19.79
N THR A 40 -8.30 -4.44 -19.02
CA THR A 40 -8.33 -4.44 -17.54
C THR A 40 -7.65 -3.22 -16.94
N VAL A 41 -8.28 -2.54 -15.97
CA VAL A 41 -7.74 -1.35 -15.30
C VAL A 41 -7.85 -1.52 -13.80
N THR A 42 -6.74 -1.33 -13.08
CA THR A 42 -6.71 -1.26 -11.61
C THR A 42 -6.46 0.17 -11.16
N VAL A 43 -7.30 0.69 -10.28
CA VAL A 43 -7.18 2.02 -9.69
C VAL A 43 -7.04 1.95 -8.18
N PHE A 44 -6.29 2.89 -7.61
CA PHE A 44 -6.26 3.10 -6.17
C PHE A 44 -7.30 4.16 -5.77
N VAL A 45 -8.17 3.83 -4.83
CA VAL A 45 -9.15 4.74 -4.23
C VAL A 45 -8.70 5.03 -2.80
N ASP A 46 -8.23 6.26 -2.59
CA ASP A 46 -7.60 6.74 -1.35
C ASP A 46 -8.64 7.01 -0.24
N ALA A 47 -8.45 6.42 0.93
CA ALA A 47 -9.28 6.57 2.13
C ALA A 47 -8.71 7.55 3.17
N THR A 48 -7.54 8.14 2.90
CA THR A 48 -6.76 8.97 3.82
C THR A 48 -7.32 10.39 3.94
N PHE A 49 -8.13 10.85 2.97
CA PHE A 49 -8.71 12.19 3.03
C PHE A 49 -9.90 12.27 4.01
N GLY A 50 -9.60 12.56 5.28
CA GLY A 50 -10.59 13.05 6.25
C GLY A 50 -11.53 11.99 6.84
N PHE A 51 -10.97 10.96 7.48
CA PHE A 51 -11.52 10.13 8.59
C PHE A 51 -13.04 10.14 8.86
N ARG A 52 -13.88 9.85 7.87
CA ARG A 52 -15.26 9.42 8.10
C ARG A 52 -15.56 8.24 7.20
N LYS A 53 -15.90 7.10 7.79
CA LYS A 53 -16.31 5.84 7.10
C LYS A 53 -17.29 6.06 5.93
N LYS A 54 -18.08 7.13 5.98
CA LYS A 54 -19.02 7.54 4.92
C LYS A 54 -18.34 7.97 3.62
N HIS A 55 -17.16 8.59 3.69
CA HIS A 55 -16.50 9.14 2.50
C HIS A 55 -15.97 8.04 1.58
N MET A 56 -15.42 6.96 2.14
CA MET A 56 -14.87 5.88 1.33
C MET A 56 -15.93 5.10 0.55
N ALA A 57 -17.08 4.82 1.16
CA ALA A 57 -18.20 4.25 0.42
C ALA A 57 -18.67 5.15 -0.73
N THR A 58 -18.67 6.47 -0.54
CA THR A 58 -19.00 7.45 -1.58
C THR A 58 -17.98 7.46 -2.71
N GLU A 59 -16.68 7.48 -2.39
CA GLU A 59 -15.61 7.47 -3.41
C GLU A 59 -15.58 6.16 -4.20
N LEU A 60 -15.79 5.01 -3.55
CA LEU A 60 -15.95 3.74 -4.24
C LEU A 60 -17.19 3.75 -5.17
N THR A 61 -18.33 4.23 -4.67
CA THR A 61 -19.55 4.34 -5.48
C THR A 61 -19.32 5.24 -6.71
N ARG A 62 -18.61 6.36 -6.52
CA ARG A 62 -18.25 7.27 -7.60
C ARG A 62 -17.33 6.61 -8.61
N SER A 63 -16.26 5.95 -8.15
CA SER A 63 -15.34 5.19 -8.99
C SER A 63 -16.09 4.15 -9.83
N HIS A 64 -16.99 3.37 -9.21
CA HIS A 64 -17.79 2.39 -9.93
C HIS A 64 -18.69 3.03 -11.00
N ALA A 65 -19.35 4.15 -10.69
CA ALA A 65 -20.19 4.86 -11.65
C ALA A 65 -19.40 5.43 -12.83
N ASP A 66 -18.22 6.02 -12.56
CA ASP A 66 -17.34 6.60 -13.58
C ASP A 66 -16.82 5.52 -14.54
N TYR A 67 -16.43 4.35 -14.01
CA TYR A 67 -15.98 3.21 -14.82
C TYR A 67 -17.13 2.54 -15.57
N ALA A 68 -18.31 2.43 -14.97
CA ALA A 68 -19.51 1.93 -15.65
C ALA A 68 -19.90 2.83 -16.84
N ALA A 69 -19.87 4.16 -16.68
CA ALA A 69 -20.14 5.11 -17.76
C ALA A 69 -19.15 4.99 -18.93
N ARG A 70 -17.94 4.46 -18.67
CA ARG A 70 -16.90 4.20 -19.67
C ARG A 70 -16.98 2.80 -20.28
N GLY A 71 -18.00 2.01 -19.94
CA GLY A 71 -18.19 0.65 -20.46
C GLY A 71 -17.38 -0.42 -19.74
N TYR A 72 -16.90 -0.16 -18.52
CA TYR A 72 -16.20 -1.15 -17.71
C TYR A 72 -17.13 -1.82 -16.69
N ARG A 73 -16.86 -3.08 -16.39
CA ARG A 73 -17.48 -3.89 -15.33
C ARG A 73 -16.51 -4.07 -14.17
N TYR A 74 -17.02 -4.00 -12.95
CA TYR A 74 -16.28 -4.37 -11.74
C TYR A 74 -15.82 -5.83 -11.78
N VAL A 75 -14.58 -6.09 -11.38
CA VAL A 75 -13.98 -7.43 -11.31
C VAL A 75 -13.64 -7.79 -9.87
N ASP A 76 -12.80 -6.99 -9.22
CA ASP A 76 -12.26 -7.29 -7.90
C ASP A 76 -11.88 -6.02 -7.12
N MET A 77 -11.76 -6.14 -5.80
CA MET A 77 -11.30 -5.08 -4.92
C MET A 77 -10.45 -5.65 -3.78
N ALA A 78 -9.28 -5.06 -3.56
CA ALA A 78 -8.35 -5.42 -2.49
C ALA A 78 -8.08 -4.23 -1.56
N PRO A 79 -8.22 -4.37 -0.23
CA PRO A 79 -7.81 -3.33 0.71
C PRO A 79 -6.28 -3.18 0.72
N TYR A 80 -5.80 -1.95 0.88
CA TYR A 80 -4.38 -1.64 0.98
C TYR A 80 -4.13 -0.67 2.13
N SER A 81 -3.07 -0.94 2.90
CA SER A 81 -2.61 -0.10 4.00
C SER A 81 -1.09 -0.19 4.10
N GLU A 82 -0.39 0.87 3.72
CA GLU A 82 1.06 0.98 3.88
C GLU A 82 1.38 2.05 4.91
N ASN A 83 2.00 1.64 6.02
CA ASN A 83 2.51 2.50 7.11
C ASN A 83 1.50 3.50 7.71
N GLY A 84 0.21 3.44 7.35
CA GLY A 84 -0.83 4.37 7.77
C GLY A 84 -0.97 5.61 6.88
N ASP A 85 -0.08 5.79 5.89
CA ASP A 85 -0.06 6.95 4.99
C ASP A 85 -0.83 6.70 3.69
N LEU A 86 -0.77 5.46 3.17
CA LEU A 86 -1.58 5.00 2.04
C LEU A 86 -2.59 3.98 2.54
N VAL A 87 -3.77 4.45 2.90
CA VAL A 87 -4.90 3.58 3.29
C VAL A 87 -5.99 3.72 2.25
N GLY A 88 -6.45 2.62 1.67
CA GLY A 88 -7.44 2.66 0.59
C GLY A 88 -7.78 1.30 0.03
N PHE A 89 -8.29 1.30 -1.19
CA PHE A 89 -8.65 0.10 -1.93
C PHE A 89 -8.09 0.14 -3.34
N PHE A 90 -7.49 -0.96 -3.79
CA PHE A 90 -7.32 -1.22 -5.21
C PHE A 90 -8.62 -1.78 -5.77
N VAL A 91 -9.12 -1.19 -6.84
CA VAL A 91 -10.33 -1.65 -7.54
C VAL A 91 -9.96 -1.99 -8.98
N THR A 92 -10.29 -3.21 -9.39
CA THR A 92 -10.03 -3.71 -10.74
C THR A 92 -11.32 -3.77 -11.54
N TYR A 93 -11.25 -3.25 -12.77
CA TYR A 93 -12.32 -3.22 -13.73
C TYR A 93 -11.89 -3.87 -15.05
N THR A 94 -12.84 -4.43 -15.78
CA THR A 94 -12.62 -4.94 -17.15
C THR A 94 -13.59 -4.30 -18.12
N LYS A 95 -13.14 -3.99 -19.33
CA LYS A 95 -14.00 -3.52 -20.41
C LYS A 95 -14.98 -4.61 -20.78
N GLN A 96 -16.24 -4.22 -21.00
CA GLN A 96 -17.28 -5.11 -21.53
C GLN A 96 -17.16 -5.26 -23.05
#